data_AF-A0A7S0IPY0-F1
#
_entry.id   AF-A0A7S0IPY0-F1
#
_cell.length_a   1.000
_cell.length_b   1.000
_cell.length_c   1.000
_cell.angle_alpha   90.00
_cell.angle_beta   90.00
_cell.angle_gamma   90.00
#
_symmetry.space_group_name_H-M   'P 1'
#
loop_
_entity.id
_entity.type
_entity.pdbx_description
1 polymer ?
#
loop_
_entity_poly.entity_id
_entity_poly.type
_entity_poly.pdbx_seq_one_letter_code
_entity_poly.pdbx_strand_id
1 'polypeptide(L)'
;AAGVAILAGDSRTAATLHLFCLWPGDEAVTSSVGRDVSRQLARTGIAAQCCASNEPNPCRRREKDGKASTSNDDCIAGMNQGSTQTFVAMTYGETVAKCTSMDLVLCGQSCAGQGCFYNLHPVYSGLPCPMDPKPPEVFASVG
;
A
#
# COMPACT_ATOMS: atom_id res chain seq x y z
N ALA A 1 -11.05 15.74 -6.50
CA ALA A 1 -9.70 15.45 -5.97
C ALA A 1 -9.16 14.19 -6.64
N ALA A 2 -7.85 14.11 -6.84
CA ALA A 2 -7.23 12.97 -7.53
C ALA A 2 -7.12 11.77 -6.57
N GLY A 3 -7.47 10.59 -7.05
CA GLY A 3 -7.33 9.34 -6.30
C GLY A 3 -5.89 8.85 -6.28
N VAL A 4 -5.61 7.91 -5.38
CA VAL A 4 -4.30 7.28 -5.23
C VAL A 4 -4.40 5.81 -5.59
N ALA A 5 -3.34 5.27 -6.18
CA ALA A 5 -3.35 3.90 -6.62
C ALA A 5 -2.86 2.93 -5.54
N ILE A 6 -3.60 1.83 -5.35
CA ILE A 6 -3.16 0.67 -4.58
C ILE A 6 -2.53 -0.32 -5.53
N LEU A 7 -1.37 -0.84 -5.15
CA LEU A 7 -0.53 -1.62 -6.04
C LEU A 7 -0.43 -3.09 -5.63
N ALA A 8 -0.10 -3.96 -6.58
CA ALA A 8 0.33 -5.33 -6.30
C ALA A 8 1.72 -5.31 -5.65
N GLY A 9 1.84 -5.90 -4.46
CA GLY A 9 3.08 -5.87 -3.68
C GLY A 9 4.25 -6.64 -4.29
N ASP A 10 4.01 -7.53 -5.26
CA ASP A 10 5.02 -8.29 -5.98
C ASP A 10 5.33 -7.73 -7.38
N SER A 11 4.58 -6.73 -7.84
CA SER A 11 4.76 -6.19 -9.18
C SER A 11 6.09 -5.44 -9.32
N ARG A 12 6.77 -5.68 -10.46
CA ARG A 12 8.03 -5.02 -10.85
C ARG A 12 7.87 -4.06 -12.03
N THR A 13 6.68 -3.93 -12.59
CA THR A 13 6.42 -3.11 -13.78
C THR A 13 5.13 -2.31 -13.63
N ALA A 14 5.07 -1.13 -14.25
CA ALA A 14 3.96 -0.19 -14.11
C ALA A 14 2.61 -0.71 -14.66
N ALA A 15 2.63 -1.66 -15.61
CA ALA A 15 1.42 -2.13 -16.30
C ALA A 15 0.58 -3.15 -15.49
N THR A 16 1.22 -3.95 -14.63
CA THR A 16 0.54 -4.91 -13.74
C THR A 16 0.46 -4.42 -12.30
N LEU A 17 0.81 -3.14 -12.08
CA LEU A 17 0.98 -2.53 -10.78
C LEU A 17 -0.36 -2.21 -10.11
N HIS A 18 -1.32 -1.64 -10.85
CA HIS A 18 -2.49 -0.99 -10.26
C HIS A 18 -3.63 -1.98 -10.03
N LEU A 19 -3.99 -2.21 -8.76
CA LEU A 19 -5.07 -3.11 -8.38
C LEU A 19 -6.42 -2.39 -8.32
N PHE A 20 -6.45 -1.26 -7.61
CA PHE A 20 -7.63 -0.41 -7.48
C PHE A 20 -7.20 0.98 -6.98
N CYS A 21 -8.14 1.91 -6.89
CA CYS A 21 -7.88 3.25 -6.41
C CYS A 21 -8.63 3.55 -5.13
N LEU A 22 -8.03 4.40 -4.29
CA LEU A 22 -8.70 5.06 -3.19
C LEU A 22 -9.03 6.49 -3.61
N TRP A 23 -10.27 6.90 -3.38
CA TRP A 23 -10.79 8.22 -3.68
C TRP A 23 -11.04 9.00 -2.40
N PRO A 24 -11.26 10.32 -2.47
CA PRO A 24 -11.82 11.06 -1.34
C PRO A 24 -13.08 10.34 -0.82
N GLY A 25 -13.12 10.04 0.48
CA GLY A 25 -14.15 9.20 1.12
C GLY A 25 -13.69 7.76 1.43
N ASP A 26 -12.57 7.29 0.87
CA ASP A 26 -11.98 5.97 1.15
C ASP A 26 -10.90 6.01 2.26
N GLU A 27 -10.82 7.08 3.06
CA GLU A 27 -9.72 7.29 4.01
C GLU A 27 -9.62 6.19 5.08
N ALA A 28 -10.73 5.53 5.40
CA ALA A 28 -10.79 4.43 6.37
C ALA A 28 -10.47 3.05 5.78
N VAL A 29 -10.21 2.94 4.47
CA VAL A 29 -9.93 1.65 3.82
C VAL A 29 -8.55 1.16 4.23
N THR A 30 -8.50 -0.07 4.77
CA THR A 30 -7.24 -0.74 5.19
C THR A 30 -7.05 -2.12 4.55
N SER A 31 -8.00 -2.57 3.74
CA SER A 31 -7.96 -3.86 3.06
C SER A 31 -8.61 -3.79 1.68
N SER A 32 -8.28 -4.74 0.80
CA SER A 32 -8.92 -4.93 -0.50
C SER A 32 -10.28 -5.63 -0.42
N VAL A 33 -10.77 -5.99 0.78
CA VAL A 33 -12.03 -6.74 0.93
C VAL A 33 -13.18 -5.95 0.29
N GLY A 34 -14.02 -6.63 -0.49
CA GLY A 34 -15.11 -5.98 -1.23
C GLY A 34 -14.68 -5.32 -2.55
N ARG A 35 -13.39 -5.36 -2.92
CA ARG A 35 -12.90 -4.99 -4.25
C ARG A 35 -12.83 -6.25 -5.15
N ASP A 36 -13.02 -6.08 -6.46
CA ASP A 36 -13.04 -7.21 -7.42
C ASP A 36 -11.75 -8.05 -7.40
N VAL A 37 -10.61 -7.36 -7.25
CA VAL A 37 -9.28 -7.99 -7.16
C VAL A 37 -9.06 -8.81 -5.88
N SER A 38 -9.90 -8.63 -4.85
CA SER A 38 -9.68 -9.26 -3.53
C SER A 38 -9.61 -10.78 -3.58
N ARG A 39 -10.35 -11.41 -4.51
CA ARG A 39 -10.39 -12.87 -4.65
C ARG A 39 -9.11 -13.46 -5.26
N GLN A 40 -8.26 -12.61 -5.81
CA GLN A 40 -7.03 -12.99 -6.51
C GLN A 40 -5.77 -12.75 -5.64
N LEU A 41 -5.92 -12.06 -4.51
CA LEU A 41 -4.81 -11.71 -3.62
C LEU A 41 -4.66 -12.77 -2.51
N ALA A 42 -3.42 -13.18 -2.25
CA ALA A 42 -3.11 -14.10 -1.16
C ALA A 42 -3.42 -13.50 0.23
N ARG A 43 -3.29 -12.18 0.36
CA ARG A 43 -3.62 -11.40 1.57
C ARG A 43 -4.36 -10.14 1.17
N THR A 44 -5.36 -9.75 1.96
CA THR A 44 -6.25 -8.63 1.64
C THR A 44 -5.88 -7.34 2.37
N GLY A 45 -5.20 -7.40 3.52
CA GLY A 45 -4.74 -6.19 4.22
C GLY A 45 -3.76 -5.40 3.36
N ILE A 46 -3.91 -4.08 3.26
CA ILE A 46 -3.02 -3.23 2.48
C ILE A 46 -1.78 -2.92 3.34
N ALA A 47 -0.61 -3.33 2.84
CA ALA A 47 0.64 -3.13 3.54
C ALA A 47 1.22 -1.73 3.26
N ALA A 48 1.76 -1.11 4.31
CA ALA A 48 2.55 0.10 4.19
C ALA A 48 3.88 -0.18 3.48
N GLN A 49 4.35 0.78 2.68
CA GLN A 49 5.72 0.78 2.17
C GLN A 49 6.17 2.22 1.98
N CYS A 50 7.40 2.51 2.39
CA CYS A 50 7.98 3.84 2.33
C CYS A 50 9.25 3.82 1.47
N CYS A 51 9.62 4.99 0.97
CA CYS A 51 10.75 5.16 0.09
C CYS A 51 11.59 6.38 0.48
N ALA A 52 12.91 6.23 0.40
CA ALA A 52 13.85 7.33 0.50
C ALA A 52 13.83 8.13 -0.81
N SER A 53 13.71 9.46 -0.76
CA SER A 53 13.51 10.27 -1.96
C SER A 53 14.73 10.34 -2.90
N ASN A 54 15.93 9.99 -2.43
CA ASN A 54 17.20 10.27 -3.12
C ASN A 54 18.15 9.07 -3.22
N GLU A 55 17.63 7.83 -3.33
CA GLU A 55 18.46 6.62 -3.40
C GLU A 55 18.18 5.76 -4.65
N PRO A 56 19.19 5.07 -5.22
CA PRO A 56 19.01 4.17 -6.36
C PRO A 56 18.05 3.00 -6.09
N ASN A 57 18.04 2.49 -4.85
CA ASN A 57 17.03 1.55 -4.35
C ASN A 57 16.36 2.19 -3.13
N PRO A 58 15.31 3.00 -3.35
CA PRO A 58 14.73 3.80 -2.30
C PRO A 58 13.88 3.00 -1.32
N CYS A 59 13.59 1.74 -1.63
CA CYS A 59 12.58 0.95 -0.93
C CYS A 59 12.94 0.66 0.53
N ARG A 60 11.99 1.00 1.41
CA ARG A 60 12.01 0.74 2.84
C ARG A 60 10.71 0.01 3.20
N ARG A 61 10.73 -1.32 3.13
CA ARG A 61 9.71 -2.15 3.81
C ARG A 61 10.14 -2.50 5.24
N ARG A 62 11.46 -2.60 5.43
CA ARG A 62 12.14 -2.78 6.70
C ARG A 62 12.89 -1.49 7.04
N GLU A 63 12.52 -0.90 8.15
CA GLU A 63 12.95 0.42 8.59
C GLU A 63 13.01 0.38 10.12
N LYS A 64 14.15 0.77 10.68
CA LYS A 64 14.34 0.91 12.12
C LYS A 64 14.95 2.26 12.44
N ASP A 65 14.20 3.08 13.17
CA ASP A 65 14.65 4.36 13.73
C ASP A 65 15.22 5.33 12.66
N GLY A 66 14.56 5.42 11.50
CA GLY A 66 14.96 6.23 10.34
C GLY A 66 16.07 5.61 9.45
N LYS A 67 16.41 4.33 9.63
CA LYS A 67 17.48 3.63 8.91
C LYS A 67 17.00 2.36 8.22
N ALA A 68 17.62 2.06 7.08
CA ALA A 68 17.40 0.82 6.35
C ALA A 68 17.66 -0.40 7.24
N SER A 69 16.77 -1.38 7.21
CA SER A 69 16.96 -2.64 7.90
C SER A 69 16.90 -3.85 6.96
N THR A 70 17.58 -4.91 7.35
CA THR A 70 17.48 -6.24 6.74
C THR A 70 16.64 -7.19 7.58
N SER A 71 16.28 -6.81 8.83
CA SER A 71 15.43 -7.61 9.71
C SER A 71 13.96 -7.39 9.44
N ASN A 72 13.26 -8.50 9.43
CA ASN A 72 11.84 -8.60 9.21
C ASN A 72 11.02 -8.25 10.48
N ASP A 73 11.69 -8.04 11.62
CA ASP A 73 11.07 -7.46 12.82
C ASP A 73 10.85 -5.96 12.67
N ASP A 74 11.60 -5.32 11.78
CA ASP A 74 11.57 -3.87 11.52
C ASP A 74 10.61 -3.52 10.38
N CYS A 75 9.61 -4.37 10.11
CA CYS A 75 8.65 -4.14 9.05
C CYS A 75 7.72 -2.96 9.40
N ILE A 76 7.55 -2.01 8.47
CA ILE A 76 6.82 -0.75 8.72
C ILE A 76 5.39 -0.96 9.23
N ALA A 77 4.71 -1.98 8.72
CA ALA A 77 3.37 -2.40 9.15
C ALA A 77 3.38 -3.82 9.76
N GLY A 78 4.52 -4.28 10.29
CA GLY A 78 4.69 -5.63 10.83
C GLY A 78 4.72 -6.73 9.75
N MET A 79 4.87 -7.98 10.16
CA MET A 79 4.99 -9.16 9.29
C MET A 79 3.70 -9.98 9.27
N ASN A 80 3.42 -10.61 8.12
CA ASN A 80 2.38 -11.62 7.99
C ASN A 80 2.93 -12.96 7.44
N GLN A 81 3.62 -13.75 8.27
CA GLN A 81 4.18 -15.05 7.88
C GLN A 81 4.08 -16.10 9.00
N GLY A 82 3.47 -17.26 8.69
CA GLY A 82 3.45 -18.40 9.60
C GLY A 82 2.76 -18.07 10.93
N SER A 83 3.41 -18.36 12.05
CA SER A 83 2.94 -18.01 13.39
C SER A 83 3.27 -16.56 13.81
N THR A 84 4.11 -15.86 13.05
CA THR A 84 4.45 -14.45 13.30
C THR A 84 3.52 -13.55 12.50
N GLN A 85 2.45 -13.13 13.16
CA GLN A 85 1.44 -12.25 12.58
C GLN A 85 1.39 -10.93 13.36
N THR A 86 2.39 -10.09 13.14
CA THR A 86 2.49 -8.74 13.71
C THR A 86 1.92 -7.67 12.78
N PHE A 87 1.32 -8.08 11.66
CA PHE A 87 0.76 -7.18 10.66
C PHE A 87 -0.30 -6.23 11.25
N VAL A 88 -0.08 -4.92 11.10
CA VAL A 88 -1.01 -3.88 11.50
C VAL A 88 -1.59 -3.25 10.24
N ALA A 89 -2.91 -3.36 10.09
CA ALA A 89 -3.62 -2.68 9.01
C ALA A 89 -3.62 -1.17 9.30
N MET A 90 -3.19 -0.39 8.33
CA MET A 90 -3.12 1.07 8.42
C MET A 90 -4.00 1.67 7.32
N THR A 91 -4.55 2.85 7.57
CA THR A 91 -5.16 3.70 6.55
C THR A 91 -4.10 4.35 5.66
N TYR A 92 -4.53 4.97 4.56
CA TYR A 92 -3.63 5.76 3.72
C TYR A 92 -2.98 6.91 4.52
N GLY A 93 -3.78 7.66 5.30
CA GLY A 93 -3.30 8.78 6.11
C GLY A 93 -2.28 8.35 7.18
N GLU A 94 -2.56 7.24 7.89
CA GLU A 94 -1.62 6.68 8.86
C GLU A 94 -0.32 6.21 8.19
N THR A 95 -0.41 5.65 6.99
CA THR A 95 0.77 5.23 6.23
C THR A 95 1.62 6.44 5.83
N VAL A 96 1.00 7.52 5.36
CA VAL A 96 1.69 8.79 5.06
C VAL A 96 2.39 9.33 6.32
N ALA A 97 1.68 9.37 7.45
CA ALA A 97 2.24 9.84 8.72
C ALA A 97 3.42 8.97 9.18
N LYS A 98 3.30 7.65 9.04
CA LYS A 98 4.36 6.70 9.39
C LYS A 98 5.59 6.89 8.53
N CYS A 99 5.47 6.97 7.20
CA CYS A 99 6.60 7.27 6.33
C CYS A 99 7.27 8.60 6.71
N THR A 100 6.46 9.64 6.94
CA THR A 100 6.95 10.97 7.29
C THR A 100 7.70 10.98 8.62
N SER A 101 7.23 10.23 9.63
CA SER A 101 7.91 10.12 10.93
C SER A 101 9.31 9.48 10.86
N MET A 102 9.65 8.86 9.73
CA MET A 102 10.92 8.19 9.47
C MET A 102 11.73 8.95 8.40
N ASP A 103 11.34 10.20 8.07
CA ASP A 103 11.90 11.02 6.98
C ASP A 103 11.83 10.35 5.59
N LEU A 104 10.79 9.54 5.37
CA LEU A 104 10.51 8.86 4.12
C LEU A 104 9.21 9.36 3.48
N VAL A 105 9.03 9.04 2.21
CA VAL A 105 7.79 9.31 1.46
C VAL A 105 7.09 8.01 1.08
N LEU A 106 5.85 8.12 0.62
CA LEU A 106 5.20 7.00 -0.05
C LEU A 106 5.93 6.65 -1.35
N CYS A 107 6.07 5.36 -1.62
CA CYS A 107 6.75 4.89 -2.82
C CYS A 107 5.95 5.18 -4.10
N GLY A 108 6.63 5.65 -5.14
CA GLY A 108 6.12 5.74 -6.51
C GLY A 108 6.15 4.40 -7.27
N GLN A 109 6.38 3.28 -6.58
CA GLN A 109 6.44 1.93 -7.16
C GLN A 109 6.14 0.89 -6.08
N SER A 110 5.89 -0.35 -6.48
CA SER A 110 5.90 -1.48 -5.55
C SER A 110 7.33 -1.82 -5.15
N CYS A 111 7.58 -2.02 -3.85
CA CYS A 111 8.87 -2.45 -3.33
C CYS A 111 9.05 -3.98 -3.38
N ALA A 112 8.68 -4.58 -4.51
CA ALA A 112 8.66 -6.01 -4.71
C ALA A 112 10.02 -6.66 -4.34
N GLY A 113 9.95 -7.74 -3.56
CA GLY A 113 11.13 -8.50 -3.14
C GLY A 113 11.90 -7.89 -1.95
N GLN A 114 11.45 -6.78 -1.38
CA GLN A 114 12.14 -6.11 -0.26
C GLN A 114 11.74 -6.64 1.13
N GLY A 115 11.14 -7.83 1.20
CA GLY A 115 10.80 -8.52 2.46
C GLY A 115 9.42 -8.24 3.04
N CYS A 116 9.27 -8.51 4.34
CA CYS A 116 8.04 -8.37 5.14
C CYS A 116 6.82 -9.20 4.67
N PHE A 117 7.02 -10.08 3.68
CA PHE A 117 5.94 -10.81 3.00
C PHE A 117 4.92 -9.90 2.30
N TYR A 118 5.24 -8.62 2.12
CA TYR A 118 4.33 -7.67 1.46
C TYR A 118 4.13 -7.94 -0.02
N ASN A 119 4.95 -8.82 -0.63
CA ASN A 119 4.67 -9.35 -1.97
C ASN A 119 3.29 -10.04 -2.06
N LEU A 120 2.78 -10.57 -0.94
CA LEU A 120 1.49 -11.26 -0.89
C LEU A 120 0.33 -10.32 -0.60
N HIS A 121 0.61 -9.04 -0.36
CA HIS A 121 -0.35 -8.01 0.00
C HIS A 121 -0.50 -6.98 -1.13
N PRO A 122 -1.68 -6.33 -1.23
CA PRO A 122 -1.74 -5.01 -1.85
C PRO A 122 -0.90 -4.02 -1.05
N VAL A 123 -0.37 -2.98 -1.69
CA VAL A 123 0.48 -1.97 -1.04
C VAL A 123 0.02 -0.55 -1.34
N TYR A 124 0.15 0.34 -0.36
CA TYR A 124 -0.02 1.77 -0.57
C TYR A 124 1.08 2.35 -1.47
N SER A 125 0.74 3.40 -2.22
CA SER A 125 1.69 4.11 -3.08
C SER A 125 1.42 5.60 -3.13
N GLY A 126 2.42 6.36 -3.55
CA GLY A 126 2.32 7.78 -3.86
C GLY A 126 1.94 8.05 -5.32
N LEU A 127 1.54 7.02 -6.08
CA LEU A 127 1.16 7.19 -7.47
C LEU A 127 -0.28 7.70 -7.58
N PRO A 128 -0.56 8.63 -8.51
CA PRO A 128 -1.93 8.99 -8.84
C PRO A 128 -2.66 7.76 -9.40
N CYS A 129 -3.96 7.69 -9.16
CA CYS A 129 -4.82 6.71 -9.80
C CYS A 129 -4.78 6.91 -11.33
N PRO A 130 -4.50 5.86 -12.12
CA PRO A 130 -4.52 5.94 -13.58
C PRO A 130 -5.94 5.82 -14.18
N MET A 131 -6.94 5.52 -13.35
CA MET A 131 -8.34 5.38 -13.76
C MET A 131 -9.10 6.65 -13.35
N ASP A 132 -10.10 7.06 -14.12
CA ASP A 132 -11.00 8.13 -13.69
C ASP A 132 -11.83 7.70 -12.47
N PRO A 133 -12.19 8.63 -11.58
CA PRO A 133 -13.14 8.33 -10.50
C PRO A 133 -14.44 7.82 -11.12
N LYS A 134 -14.98 6.74 -10.56
CA LYS A 134 -16.34 6.33 -10.91
C LYS A 134 -17.27 7.52 -10.60
N PRO A 135 -18.19 7.89 -11.51
CA PRO A 135 -19.21 8.87 -11.19
C PRO A 135 -19.87 8.48 -9.86
N PRO A 136 -20.18 9.43 -8.97
CA PRO A 136 -20.96 9.11 -7.78
C PRO A 136 -22.23 8.39 -8.24
N GLU A 137 -22.51 7.21 -7.67
CA GLU A 137 -23.79 6.53 -7.87
C GLU A 137 -24.88 7.47 -7.34
N VAL A 138 -25.39 8.35 -8.19
CA VAL A 138 -26.59 9.11 -7.92
C VAL A 138 -27.65 8.04 -7.75
N PHE A 139 -28.04 7.78 -6.50
CA PHE A 139 -29.16 6.93 -6.16
C PHE A 139 -30.28 7.23 -7.15
N ALA A 140 -30.55 6.28 -8.05
CA ALA A 140 -31.77 6.29 -8.81
C ALA A 140 -32.89 6.01 -7.80
N SER A 141 -33.32 7.06 -7.09
CA SER A 141 -34.62 7.13 -6.47
C SER A 141 -35.64 7.17 -7.61
N VAL A 142 -35.93 5.99 -8.17
CA VAL A 142 -37.12 5.82 -9.00
C VAL A 142 -38.28 5.73 -8.01
N GLY A 143 -39.10 6.79 -8.02
CA GLY A 143 -40.36 6.86 -7.29
C GLY A 143 -41.47 6.02 -7.91
#